data_AF-A0A1Y4CR03-F1
#
_entry.id   AF-A0A1Y4CR03-F1
#
_cell.length_a   1.000
_cell.length_b   1.000
_cell.length_c   1.000
_cell.angle_alpha   90.00
_cell.angle_beta   90.00
_cell.angle_gamma   90.00
#
_symmetry.space_group_name_H-M   'P 1'
#
loop_
_entity.id
_entity.type
_entity.pdbx_description
1 polymer ?
#
loop_
_entity_poly.entity_id
_entity_poly.type
_entity_poly.pdbx_seq_one_letter_code
_entity_poly.pdbx_strand_id
1 'polypeptide(L)'
;MTAYVANVQGDIEDCRAQLSLLASPRVASLSPAGVPGGCGEGISQEEREYLKKEELDAKIQRLMQNIADIEPALNRLSRSIEALNDTDREIVTRRMIHNESWRIIASDNAVSEGYCRRRLPKIIETLAVMMFGPKAM
;
A
#
# COMPACT_ATOMS: atom_id res chain seq x y z
N MET A 1 -0.92 -9.05 -5.18
CA MET A 1 -0.35 -7.69 -5.14
C MET A 1 -1.41 -6.62 -4.87
N THR A 2 -2.69 -6.90 -5.13
CA THR A 2 -3.86 -6.03 -4.89
C THR A 2 -4.23 -5.82 -3.42
N ALA A 3 -3.86 -6.75 -2.53
CA ALA A 3 -4.24 -6.71 -1.12
C ALA A 3 -3.70 -5.47 -0.37
N TYR A 4 -2.49 -5.01 -0.68
CA TYR A 4 -1.94 -3.81 -0.04
C TYR A 4 -2.75 -2.56 -0.39
N VAL A 5 -2.99 -2.33 -1.69
CA VAL A 5 -3.79 -1.18 -2.14
C VAL A 5 -5.21 -1.24 -1.56
N ALA A 6 -5.82 -2.42 -1.54
CA ALA A 6 -7.14 -2.62 -0.92
C ALA A 6 -7.15 -2.29 0.58
N ASN A 7 -6.12 -2.69 1.32
CA ASN A 7 -6.00 -2.36 2.75
C ASN A 7 -5.86 -0.85 2.96
N VAL A 8 -5.03 -0.17 2.16
CA VAL A 8 -4.84 1.29 2.26
C VAL A 8 -6.13 2.03 1.86
N GLN A 9 -6.90 1.51 0.91
CA GLN A 9 -8.23 2.04 0.60
C GLN A 9 -9.20 1.89 1.77
N GLY A 10 -9.19 0.74 2.45
CA GLY A 10 -9.94 0.54 3.70
C GLY A 10 -9.55 1.54 4.79
N ASP A 11 -8.25 1.80 4.99
CA ASP A 11 -7.78 2.80 5.94
C ASP A 11 -8.30 4.22 5.61
N ILE A 12 -8.41 4.55 4.32
CA ILE A 12 -8.98 5.84 3.85
C ILE A 12 -10.47 5.89 4.16
N GLU A 13 -11.21 4.80 3.92
CA GLU A 13 -12.64 4.69 4.21
C GLU A 13 -12.92 4.86 5.70
N ASP A 14 -12.11 4.24 6.56
CA ASP A 14 -12.19 4.40 8.01
C ASP A 14 -11.93 5.84 8.45
N CYS A 15 -10.95 6.52 7.85
CA CYS A 15 -10.68 7.93 8.13
C CYS A 15 -11.84 8.84 7.68
N ARG A 16 -12.45 8.54 6.52
CA ARG A 16 -13.64 9.27 6.04
C ARG A 16 -14.85 9.04 6.93
N ALA A 17 -15.03 7.82 7.44
CA ALA A 17 -16.09 7.52 8.40
C ALA A 17 -15.92 8.33 9.69
N GLN A 18 -14.69 8.43 10.21
CA GLN A 18 -14.38 9.25 11.39
C GLN A 18 -14.66 10.74 11.15
N LEU A 19 -14.29 11.29 9.98
CA LEU A 19 -14.63 12.66 9.60
C LEU A 19 -16.14 12.92 9.56
N SER A 20 -16.92 11.96 9.07
CA SER A 20 -18.39 12.10 9.01
C SER A 20 -19.02 12.21 10.41
N LEU A 21 -18.45 11.53 11.41
CA LEU A 21 -18.90 11.58 12.80
C LEU A 21 -18.53 12.90 13.49
N LEU A 22 -17.37 13.47 13.16
CA LEU A 22 -16.93 14.78 13.65
C LEU A 22 -17.70 15.96 13.03
N ALA A 23 -18.29 15.78 11.84
CA ALA A 23 -19.08 16.80 11.18
C ALA A 23 -20.46 17.05 11.82
N SER A 24 -20.81 16.32 12.88
CA SER A 24 -22.05 16.53 13.64
C SER A 24 -21.81 17.56 14.76
N PRO A 25 -22.25 18.82 14.60
CA PRO A 25 -21.96 19.84 15.59
C PRO A 25 -22.71 19.51 16.88
N ARG A 26 -21.99 19.24 17.97
CA ARG A 26 -22.57 19.47 19.29
C ARG A 26 -22.60 20.97 19.46
N VAL A 27 -23.80 21.53 19.37
CA VAL A 27 -24.07 22.94 19.63
C VAL A 27 -23.30 23.35 20.88
N ALA A 28 -22.50 24.40 20.79
CA ALA A 28 -21.84 25.00 21.94
C ALA A 28 -22.91 25.25 23.00
N SER A 29 -22.93 24.43 24.05
CA SER A 29 -23.67 24.72 25.26
C SER A 29 -22.93 25.87 25.92
N LEU A 30 -23.21 27.10 25.49
CA LEU A 30 -22.88 28.30 26.20
C LEU A 30 -23.63 28.26 27.53
N SER A 31 -23.05 27.62 28.54
CA SER A 31 -23.53 27.72 29.92
C SER A 31 -23.31 29.15 30.38
N PRO A 32 -24.37 29.91 30.71
CA PRO A 32 -24.24 31.25 31.24
C PRO A 32 -24.00 31.14 32.75
N ALA A 33 -22.81 30.70 33.15
CA ALA A 33 -22.41 30.76 34.55
C ALA A 33 -20.89 30.73 34.66
N GLY A 34 -20.32 31.84 35.12
CA GLY A 34 -18.89 32.00 35.32
C GLY A 34 -18.31 31.02 36.34
N VAL A 35 -17.07 30.60 36.09
CA VAL A 35 -16.13 30.20 37.12
C VAL A 35 -14.77 30.78 36.74
N PRO A 36 -14.24 31.76 37.50
CA PRO A 36 -12.85 32.18 37.36
C PRO A 36 -11.98 31.23 38.20
N GLY A 37 -11.14 30.44 37.53
CA GLY A 37 -10.14 29.61 38.22
C GLY A 37 -10.11 28.18 37.72
N GLY A 38 -9.30 27.93 36.68
CA GLY A 38 -9.01 26.60 36.18
C GLY A 38 -7.78 26.66 35.30
N CYS A 39 -6.61 26.52 35.92
CA CYS A 39 -5.35 26.24 35.23
C CYS A 39 -5.48 24.91 34.48
N GLY A 40 -5.47 24.94 33.14
CA GLY A 40 -5.56 23.75 32.31
C GLY A 40 -5.54 24.11 30.83
N GLU A 41 -4.36 24.03 30.23
CA GLU A 41 -4.04 23.99 28.79
C GLU A 41 -5.12 24.52 27.82
N GLY A 42 -4.90 25.75 27.35
CA GLY A 42 -5.82 26.55 26.54
C GLY A 42 -6.04 26.05 25.12
N ILE A 43 -6.79 24.96 24.98
CA ILE A 43 -7.40 24.54 23.71
C ILE A 43 -8.86 24.17 23.99
N SER A 44 -9.79 24.93 23.41
CA SER A 44 -11.24 24.71 23.53
C SER A 44 -11.63 23.35 22.93
N GLN A 45 -12.78 22.81 23.33
CA GLN A 45 -13.28 21.55 22.75
C GLN A 45 -13.45 21.67 21.23
N GLU A 46 -13.89 22.83 20.75
CA GLU A 46 -14.09 23.12 19.33
C GLU A 46 -12.75 23.17 18.58
N GLU A 47 -11.73 23.79 19.18
CA GLU A 47 -10.37 23.82 18.63
C GLU A 47 -9.78 22.41 18.54
N ARG A 48 -10.03 21.55 19.53
CA ARG A 48 -9.60 20.12 19.48
C ARG A 48 -10.31 19.33 18.38
N GLU A 49 -11.60 19.56 18.16
CA GLU A 49 -12.38 18.90 17.11
C GLU A 49 -11.93 19.37 15.71
N TYR A 50 -11.65 20.67 15.58
CA TYR A 50 -11.07 21.25 14.36
C TYR A 50 -9.69 20.67 14.04
N LEU A 51 -8.78 20.63 15.01
CA LEU A 51 -7.44 20.06 14.83
C LEU A 51 -7.50 18.58 14.42
N LYS A 52 -8.37 17.78 15.05
CA LYS A 52 -8.58 16.38 14.68
C LYS A 52 -9.08 16.21 13.24
N LYS A 53 -9.94 17.12 12.78
CA LYS A 53 -10.42 17.12 11.40
C LYS A 53 -9.27 17.36 10.42
N GLU A 54 -8.45 18.38 10.68
CA GLU A 54 -7.26 18.66 9.85
C GLU A 54 -6.27 17.49 9.83
N GLU A 55 -6.03 16.84 10.97
CA GLU A 55 -5.17 15.66 11.06
C GLU A 55 -5.69 14.49 10.21
N LEU A 56 -7.00 14.22 10.25
CA LEU A 56 -7.62 13.16 9.46
C LEU A 56 -7.60 13.47 7.96
N ASP A 57 -7.89 14.72 7.57
CA ASP A 57 -7.80 15.16 6.18
C ASP A 57 -6.36 15.03 5.65
N ALA A 58 -5.37 15.48 6.43
CA ALA A 58 -3.96 15.33 6.09
C ALA A 58 -3.54 13.86 5.97
N LYS A 59 -4.06 12.99 6.84
CA LYS A 59 -3.81 11.54 6.77
C LYS A 59 -4.40 10.93 5.49
N ILE A 60 -5.63 11.27 5.13
CA ILE A 60 -6.26 10.80 3.89
C ILE A 60 -5.42 11.22 2.67
N GLN A 61 -4.99 12.47 2.61
CA GLN A 61 -4.17 12.96 1.49
C GLN A 61 -2.85 12.18 1.38
N ARG A 62 -2.18 11.90 2.50
CA ARG A 62 -0.96 11.08 2.52
C ARG A 62 -1.21 9.66 2.02
N LEU A 63 -2.28 9.00 2.48
CA LEU A 63 -2.61 7.65 2.06
C LEU A 63 -2.98 7.58 0.57
N MET A 64 -3.73 8.57 0.07
CA MET A 64 -4.06 8.69 -1.35
C MET A 64 -2.80 8.90 -2.20
N GLN A 65 -1.86 9.74 -1.75
CA GLN A 65 -0.60 9.95 -2.45
C GLN A 65 0.24 8.65 -2.49
N ASN A 66 0.32 7.93 -1.37
CA ASN A 66 1.03 6.65 -1.32
C ASN A 66 0.46 5.63 -2.31
N ILE A 67 -0.87 5.55 -2.45
CA ILE A 67 -1.51 4.72 -3.48
C ILE A 67 -1.09 5.19 -4.87
N ALA A 68 -1.23 6.49 -5.14
CA ALA A 68 -0.91 7.07 -6.45
C ALA A 68 0.55 6.80 -6.88
N ASP A 69 1.47 6.78 -5.93
CA ASP A 69 2.90 6.53 -6.19
C ASP A 69 3.20 5.04 -6.43
N ILE A 70 2.59 4.14 -5.65
CA ILE A 70 2.96 2.72 -5.62
C ILE A 70 2.12 1.87 -6.60
N GLU A 71 0.81 2.16 -6.72
CA GLU A 71 -0.11 1.34 -7.50
C GLU A 71 0.31 1.19 -8.97
N PRO A 72 0.76 2.25 -9.69
CA PRO A 72 1.20 2.10 -11.08
C PRO A 72 2.38 1.12 -11.22
N ALA A 73 3.33 1.17 -10.27
CA ALA A 73 4.49 0.28 -10.28
C ALA A 73 4.09 -1.17 -10.02
N LEU A 74 3.20 -1.42 -9.05
CA LEU A 74 2.67 -2.78 -8.77
C LEU A 74 1.89 -3.34 -9.96
N ASN A 75 1.07 -2.51 -10.60
CA ASN A 75 0.29 -2.91 -11.78
C ASN A 75 1.21 -3.23 -12.96
N ARG A 76 2.26 -2.44 -13.17
CA ARG A 76 3.26 -2.71 -14.22
C ARG A 76 4.03 -4.00 -13.93
N LEU A 77 4.41 -4.24 -12.68
CA LEU A 77 5.10 -5.47 -12.29
C LEU A 77 4.22 -6.70 -12.49
N SER A 78 2.95 -6.62 -12.08
CA SER A 78 1.97 -7.69 -12.29
C SER A 78 1.83 -8.04 -13.77
N ARG A 79 1.63 -7.04 -14.64
CA ARG A 79 1.58 -7.25 -16.10
C ARG A 79 2.88 -7.82 -16.68
N SER A 80 4.03 -7.41 -16.15
CA SER A 80 5.33 -7.90 -16.61
C SER A 80 5.54 -9.37 -16.25
N ILE A 81 5.15 -9.77 -15.04
CA ILE A 81 5.15 -11.19 -14.62
C ILE A 81 4.15 -11.98 -15.46
N GLU A 82 2.99 -11.40 -15.76
CA GLU A 82 1.95 -12.03 -16.59
C GLU A 82 2.33 -12.17 -18.07
N ALA A 83 3.28 -11.38 -18.57
CA ALA A 83 3.78 -11.48 -19.92
C ALA A 83 4.86 -12.56 -20.10
N LEU A 84 5.41 -13.11 -19.01
CA LEU A 84 6.34 -14.23 -19.06
C LEU A 84 5.62 -15.51 -19.52
N ASN A 85 6.37 -16.42 -20.16
CA ASN A 85 5.85 -17.79 -20.37
C ASN A 85 5.63 -18.50 -19.03
N ASP A 86 4.81 -19.54 -19.04
CA ASP A 86 4.37 -20.23 -17.82
C ASP A 86 5.53 -20.75 -16.97
N THR A 87 6.53 -21.37 -17.60
CA THR A 87 7.71 -21.89 -16.89
C THR A 87 8.54 -20.78 -16.23
N ASP A 88 8.78 -19.67 -16.94
CA ASP A 88 9.55 -18.54 -16.39
C ASP A 88 8.79 -17.85 -15.26
N ARG A 89 7.47 -17.68 -15.42
CA ARG A 89 6.58 -17.14 -14.39
C ARG A 89 6.62 -18.00 -13.13
N GLU A 90 6.55 -19.31 -13.28
CA GLU A 90 6.56 -20.25 -12.16
C GLU A 90 7.91 -20.25 -11.45
N ILE A 91 9.02 -20.26 -12.22
CA ILE A 91 10.38 -20.18 -11.68
C ILE A 91 10.56 -18.91 -10.84
N VAL A 92 10.22 -17.73 -11.37
CA VAL A 92 10.45 -16.46 -10.67
C VAL A 92 9.51 -16.29 -9.48
N THR A 93 8.22 -16.63 -9.64
CA THR A 93 7.22 -16.48 -8.58
C THR A 93 7.56 -17.38 -7.39
N ARG A 94 7.77 -18.68 -7.63
CA ARG A 94 8.04 -19.61 -6.52
C ARG A 94 9.39 -19.39 -5.89
N ARG A 95 10.39 -19.00 -6.67
CA ARG A 95 11.71 -18.74 -6.10
C ARG A 95 11.75 -17.44 -5.31
N MET A 96 11.20 -16.35 -5.85
CA MET A 96 11.38 -15.01 -5.27
C MET A 96 10.30 -14.64 -4.26
N ILE A 97 9.08 -15.17 -4.41
CA ILE A 97 7.93 -14.85 -3.56
C ILE A 97 7.72 -15.94 -2.50
N HIS A 98 7.76 -17.21 -2.90
CA HIS A 98 7.52 -18.33 -1.99
C HIS A 98 8.80 -18.93 -1.40
N ASN A 99 9.98 -18.48 -1.88
CA ASN A 99 11.31 -18.97 -1.46
C ASN A 99 11.46 -20.49 -1.53
N GLU A 100 10.84 -21.11 -2.53
CA GLU A 100 10.88 -22.55 -2.68
C GLU A 100 12.24 -23.03 -3.19
N SER A 101 12.54 -24.30 -2.89
CA SER A 101 13.80 -24.92 -3.33
C SER A 101 13.79 -25.19 -4.84
N TRP A 102 14.97 -25.08 -5.46
CA TRP A 102 15.15 -25.39 -6.89
C TRP A 102 14.67 -26.77 -7.27
N ARG A 103 14.85 -27.75 -6.38
CA ARG A 103 14.42 -29.14 -6.57
C ARG A 103 12.92 -29.25 -6.79
N ILE A 104 12.11 -28.58 -5.96
CA ILE A 104 10.64 -28.63 -6.06
C ILE A 104 10.19 -27.91 -7.33
N ILE A 105 10.69 -26.69 -7.58
CA ILE A 105 10.37 -25.92 -8.78
C ILE A 105 10.70 -26.73 -10.04
N ALA A 106 11.88 -27.34 -10.09
CA ALA A 106 12.34 -28.14 -11.21
C ALA A 106 11.47 -29.38 -11.44
N SER A 107 11.15 -30.11 -10.36
CA SER A 107 10.29 -31.28 -10.39
C SER A 107 8.91 -30.98 -10.98
N ASP A 108 8.27 -29.92 -10.50
CA ASP A 108 6.89 -29.58 -10.89
C ASP A 108 6.81 -29.03 -12.33
N ASN A 109 7.90 -28.45 -12.82
CA ASN A 109 7.99 -27.91 -14.19
C ASN A 109 8.62 -28.89 -15.19
N ALA A 110 8.94 -30.13 -14.77
CA ALA A 110 9.63 -31.13 -15.59
C ALA A 110 10.94 -30.62 -16.23
N VAL A 111 11.69 -29.78 -15.50
CA VAL A 111 13.00 -29.24 -15.91
C VAL A 111 14.09 -29.64 -14.91
N SER A 112 15.36 -29.37 -15.24
CA SER A 112 16.47 -29.61 -14.30
C SER A 112 16.67 -28.43 -13.34
N GLU A 113 17.17 -28.70 -12.13
CA GLU A 113 17.55 -27.63 -11.19
C GLU A 113 18.57 -26.65 -11.79
N GLY A 114 19.52 -27.18 -12.56
CA GLY A 114 20.54 -26.38 -13.23
C GLY A 114 19.94 -25.45 -14.28
N TYR A 115 18.86 -25.86 -14.96
CA TYR A 115 18.11 -24.99 -15.85
C TYR A 115 17.47 -23.83 -15.07
N CYS A 116 16.73 -24.11 -13.99
CA CYS A 116 16.08 -23.07 -13.18
C CYS A 116 17.08 -22.02 -12.68
N ARG A 117 18.23 -22.47 -12.15
CA ARG A 117 19.29 -21.57 -11.63
C ARG A 117 19.87 -20.66 -12.71
N ARG A 118 20.12 -21.18 -13.91
CA ARG A 118 20.65 -20.40 -15.04
C ARG A 118 19.59 -19.52 -15.69
N ARG A 119 18.32 -19.91 -15.59
CA ARG A 119 17.19 -19.21 -16.19
C ARG A 119 16.78 -17.98 -15.38
N LEU A 120 16.80 -18.07 -14.04
CA LEU A 120 16.35 -16.98 -13.18
C LEU A 120 16.99 -15.62 -13.50
N PRO A 121 18.32 -15.47 -13.63
CA PRO A 121 18.93 -14.18 -13.98
C PRO A 121 18.35 -13.58 -15.26
N LYS A 122 18.18 -14.40 -16.31
CA LYS A 122 17.60 -13.97 -17.60
C LYS A 122 16.14 -13.52 -17.47
N ILE A 123 15.38 -14.16 -16.58
CA ILE A 123 14.00 -13.74 -16.28
C ILE A 123 14.03 -12.36 -15.61
N ILE A 124 14.92 -12.15 -14.64
CA ILE A 124 15.06 -10.86 -13.95
C ILE A 124 15.47 -9.75 -14.94
N GLU A 125 16.42 -10.02 -15.83
CA GLU A 125 16.81 -9.10 -16.91
C GLU A 125 15.62 -8.73 -17.81
N THR A 126 14.82 -9.74 -18.19
CA THR A 126 13.61 -9.53 -19.00
C THR A 126 12.58 -8.66 -18.25
N LEU A 127 12.35 -8.94 -16.97
CA LEU A 127 11.46 -8.15 -16.12
C LEU A 127 11.97 -6.72 -15.95
N ALA A 128 13.28 -6.51 -15.81
CA ALA A 128 13.88 -5.18 -15.73
C ALA A 128 13.61 -4.36 -16.99
N VAL A 129 13.74 -4.97 -18.18
CA VAL A 129 13.41 -4.31 -19.45
C VAL A 129 11.92 -3.98 -19.55
N MET A 130 11.03 -4.88 -19.12
CA MET A 130 9.58 -4.62 -19.13
C MET A 130 9.18 -3.49 -18.16
N MET A 131 9.83 -3.44 -16.99
CA MET A 131 9.55 -2.46 -15.93
C MET A 131 10.14 -1.08 -16.22
N PHE A 132 11.37 -1.02 -16.73
CA PHE A 132 12.14 0.22 -16.79
C PHE A 132 12.55 0.61 -18.22
N GLY A 133 12.24 -0.24 -19.20
CA GLY A 133 12.54 -0.02 -20.62
C GLY A 133 13.88 -0.61 -21.06
N PRO A 134 14.22 -0.48 -22.36
CA PRO A 134 15.35 -1.18 -22.98
C PRO A 134 16.73 -0.72 -22.48
N LYS A 135 16.82 0.40 -21.76
CA LYS A 135 18.08 0.93 -21.18
C LYS A 135 18.35 0.44 -19.75
N ALA A 136 17.53 -0.46 -19.23
CA ALA A 136 17.69 -1.02 -17.89
C ALA A 136 18.83 -2.04 -17.79
N MET A 137 19.40 -2.42 -18.94
CA MET A 137 20.44 -3.44 -19.15
C MET A 137 21.71 -2.80 -19.70
#